data_AF-A0A2V8RIX9-F1
#
_entry.id   AF-A0A2V8RIX9-F1
#
_cell.length_a   1.000
_cell.length_b   1.000
_cell.length_c   1.000
_cell.angle_alpha   90.00
_cell.angle_beta   90.00
_cell.angle_gamma   90.00
#
_symmetry.space_group_name_H-M   'P 1'
#
loop_
_entity.id
_entity.type
_entity.pdbx_description
1 polymer ?
#
loop_
_entity_poly.entity_id
_entity_poly.type
_entity_poly.pdbx_seq_one_letter_code
_entity_poly.pdbx_strand_id
1 'polypeptide(L)'
;KDYRGYFESFIAAQIAFKTKIVAADEKEAVDNIGPRSRKVLNFGHTFAHALEKASNYRHLKHGEAVGYGIGFAAILSKKLGLLDTKVVNLLCDVVHRVGRLPSIRNIKATDVFEALSHDKKKIGDSLQWVLLKGIGKPVIVPHSEIGDRLIRQTIEEFISAN
;
A
#
# COMPACT_ATOMS: atom_id res chain seq x y z
N LYS A 1 28.03 -13.72 9.96
CA LYS A 1 27.37 -13.10 8.79
C LYS A 1 27.77 -11.64 8.75
N ASP A 2 28.27 -11.15 7.62
CA ASP A 2 28.55 -9.72 7.44
C ASP A 2 27.23 -8.98 7.18
N TYR A 3 26.58 -8.57 8.27
CA TYR A 3 25.34 -7.80 8.18
C TYR A 3 25.60 -6.37 7.68
N ARG A 4 26.80 -5.82 7.89
CA ARG A 4 27.13 -4.45 7.50
C ARG A 4 27.21 -4.32 5.99
N GLY A 5 28.00 -5.18 5.33
CA GLY A 5 28.08 -5.20 3.87
C GLY A 5 26.73 -5.49 3.20
N TYR A 6 25.92 -6.37 3.82
CA TYR A 6 24.56 -6.64 3.37
C TYR A 6 23.65 -5.40 3.45
N PHE A 7 23.60 -4.74 4.61
CA PHE A 7 22.75 -3.55 4.77
C PHE A 7 23.20 -2.38 3.91
N GLU A 8 24.51 -2.18 3.74
CA GLU A 8 25.06 -1.16 2.85
C GLU A 8 24.61 -1.38 1.41
N SER A 9 24.77 -2.60 0.89
CA SER A 9 24.32 -2.96 -0.45
C SER A 9 22.81 -2.82 -0.62
N PHE A 10 22.04 -3.22 0.40
CA PHE A 10 20.58 -3.10 0.40
C PHE A 10 20.13 -1.63 0.35
N ILE A 11 20.68 -0.79 1.23
CA ILE A 11 20.38 0.66 1.27
C ILE A 11 20.74 1.31 -0.06
N ALA A 12 21.93 1.04 -0.60
CA ALA A 12 22.37 1.57 -1.88
C ALA A 12 21.40 1.17 -3.02
N ALA A 13 20.94 -0.07 -3.04
CA ALA A 13 19.94 -0.53 -4.02
C ALA A 13 18.58 0.19 -3.87
N GLN A 14 18.10 0.40 -2.64
CA GLN A 14 16.86 1.15 -2.40
C GLN A 14 16.97 2.62 -2.81
N ILE A 15 18.10 3.27 -2.51
CA ILE A 15 18.38 4.65 -2.94
C ILE A 15 18.40 4.71 -4.48
N ALA A 16 19.16 3.84 -5.14
CA ALA A 16 19.25 3.83 -6.60
C ALA A 16 17.88 3.62 -7.27
N PHE A 17 17.06 2.71 -6.74
CA PHE A 17 15.69 2.50 -7.22
C PHE A 17 14.82 3.74 -7.06
N LYS A 18 14.78 4.33 -5.85
CA LYS A 18 13.98 5.53 -5.58
C LYS A 18 14.44 6.71 -6.43
N THR A 19 15.75 6.94 -6.55
CA THR A 19 16.32 8.00 -7.38
C THR A 19 15.92 7.83 -8.84
N LYS A 20 15.97 6.61 -9.39
CA LYS A 20 15.55 6.35 -10.78
C LYS A 20 14.08 6.69 -11.02
N ILE A 21 13.20 6.34 -10.07
CA ILE A 21 11.77 6.64 -10.17
C ILE A 21 11.51 8.14 -10.02
N VAL A 22 12.10 8.78 -9.01
CA VAL A 22 11.93 10.23 -8.77
C VAL A 22 12.52 11.06 -9.90
N ALA A 23 13.69 10.71 -10.44
CA ALA A 23 14.27 11.43 -11.57
C ALA A 23 13.44 11.31 -12.85
N ALA A 24 12.67 10.24 -13.02
CA ALA A 24 11.78 10.07 -14.16
C ALA A 24 10.46 10.84 -14.01
N ASP A 25 10.09 11.24 -12.79
CA ASP A 25 8.81 11.91 -12.48
C ASP A 25 8.92 12.75 -11.19
N GLU A 26 9.77 13.78 -11.22
CA GLU A 26 10.16 14.53 -10.02
C GLU A 26 8.96 15.19 -9.34
N LYS A 27 8.06 15.75 -10.15
CA LYS A 27 6.88 16.49 -9.71
C LYS A 27 5.65 15.62 -9.47
N GLU A 28 5.78 14.29 -9.59
CA GLU A 28 4.66 13.34 -9.51
C GLU A 28 3.49 13.78 -10.41
N ALA A 29 3.74 13.83 -11.71
CA ALA A 29 2.80 14.35 -12.69
C ALA A 29 1.44 13.62 -12.59
N VAL A 30 0.35 14.40 -12.60
CA VAL A 30 -1.00 13.88 -12.33
C VAL A 30 -1.44 12.86 -13.39
N ASP A 31 -1.05 13.08 -14.64
CA ASP A 31 -1.32 12.25 -15.81
C ASP A 31 -0.39 11.04 -15.97
N ASN A 32 0.74 11.01 -15.25
CA ASN A 32 1.64 9.87 -15.30
C ASN A 32 1.11 8.69 -14.47
N ILE A 33 0.47 7.74 -15.15
CA ILE A 33 -0.02 6.48 -14.58
C ILE A 33 0.84 5.26 -14.97
N GLY A 34 1.99 5.51 -15.60
CA GLY A 34 2.88 4.46 -16.07
C GLY A 34 3.71 3.80 -14.95
N PRO A 35 4.41 2.70 -15.23
CA PRO A 35 5.24 1.99 -14.26
C PRO A 35 6.47 2.78 -13.77
N ARG A 36 6.77 3.94 -14.39
CA ARG A 36 7.81 4.88 -13.97
C ARG A 36 7.26 6.11 -13.22
N SER A 37 5.95 6.18 -13.02
CA SER A 37 5.32 7.23 -12.22
C SER A 37 5.88 7.22 -10.81
N ARG A 38 6.13 8.39 -10.22
CA ARG A 38 6.59 8.50 -8.83
C ARG A 38 5.57 7.92 -7.85
N LYS A 39 4.28 7.93 -8.23
CA LYS A 39 3.18 7.35 -7.47
C LYS A 39 3.42 5.88 -7.13
N VAL A 40 4.15 5.10 -7.93
CA VAL A 40 4.39 3.67 -7.65
C VAL A 40 5.12 3.42 -6.32
N LEU A 41 5.84 4.41 -5.80
CA LEU A 41 6.47 4.36 -4.48
C LEU A 41 5.44 4.34 -3.35
N ASN A 42 4.20 4.76 -3.62
CA ASN A 42 3.09 4.79 -2.68
C ASN A 42 2.35 3.44 -2.59
N PHE A 43 2.93 2.34 -3.09
CA PHE A 43 2.38 1.00 -2.91
C PHE A 43 2.15 0.72 -1.40
N GLY A 44 0.92 0.35 -1.05
CA GLY A 44 0.45 0.16 0.32
C GLY A 44 0.11 1.43 1.10
N HIS A 45 0.51 2.62 0.66
CA HIS A 45 0.38 3.84 1.48
C HIS A 45 -1.05 4.36 1.58
N THR A 46 -1.90 4.14 0.57
CA THR A 46 -3.30 4.58 0.59
C THR A 46 -4.06 3.99 1.78
N PHE A 47 -3.95 2.68 2.00
CA PHE A 47 -4.57 2.03 3.15
C PHE A 47 -3.82 2.35 4.45
N ALA A 48 -2.48 2.40 4.42
CA ALA A 48 -1.67 2.69 5.59
C ALA A 48 -2.04 4.04 6.23
N HIS A 49 -2.14 5.11 5.44
CA HIS A 49 -2.51 6.43 5.95
C HIS A 49 -3.93 6.46 6.51
N ALA A 50 -4.87 5.72 5.90
CA ALA A 50 -6.22 5.60 6.41
C ALA A 50 -6.26 4.84 7.75
N LEU A 51 -5.47 3.77 7.87
CA LEU A 51 -5.32 2.99 9.09
C LEU A 51 -4.68 3.82 10.20
N GLU A 52 -3.62 4.59 9.89
CA GLU A 52 -2.99 5.51 10.84
C GLU A 52 -4.00 6.55 11.36
N LYS A 53 -4.77 7.17 10.47
CA LYS A 53 -5.83 8.12 10.85
C LYS A 53 -6.89 7.48 11.73
N ALA A 54 -7.39 6.30 11.34
CA ALA A 54 -8.39 5.57 12.12
C ALA A 54 -7.87 5.13 13.49
N SER A 55 -6.56 4.85 13.61
CA SER A 55 -5.90 4.58 14.89
C SER A 55 -5.60 5.82 15.72
N ASN A 56 -5.96 7.03 15.24
CA ASN A 56 -5.54 8.31 15.81
C ASN A 56 -4.01 8.43 15.97
N TYR A 57 -3.25 7.81 15.07
CA TYR A 57 -1.78 7.72 15.10
C TYR A 57 -1.24 7.10 16.41
N ARG A 58 -2.01 6.21 17.03
CA ARG A 58 -1.62 5.50 18.25
C ARG A 58 -1.33 4.03 17.93
N HIS A 59 -0.39 3.46 18.66
CA HIS A 59 -0.08 2.02 18.67
C HIS A 59 0.43 1.40 17.35
N LEU A 60 0.41 2.13 16.24
CA LEU A 60 1.00 1.76 14.96
C LEU A 60 2.14 2.73 14.58
N LYS A 61 3.32 2.18 14.31
CA LYS A 61 4.38 2.91 13.61
C LYS A 61 4.05 2.95 12.12
N HIS A 62 4.60 3.95 11.42
CA HIS A 62 4.39 4.10 9.99
C HIS A 62 4.74 2.85 9.17
N GLY A 63 5.90 2.24 9.44
CA GLY A 63 6.29 1.00 8.74
C GLY A 63 5.36 -0.18 9.02
N GLU A 64 4.73 -0.25 10.20
CA GLU A 64 3.76 -1.29 10.55
C GLU A 64 2.44 -1.08 9.78
N ALA A 65 1.98 0.17 9.70
CA ALA A 65 0.81 0.53 8.89
C ALA A 65 1.05 0.28 7.39
N VAL A 66 2.23 0.60 6.88
CA VAL A 66 2.63 0.30 5.49
C VAL A 66 2.71 -1.22 5.25
N GLY A 67 3.16 -2.00 6.24
CA GLY A 67 3.12 -3.47 6.19
C GLY A 67 1.70 -4.00 5.98
N TYR A 68 0.73 -3.51 6.75
CA TYR A 68 -0.69 -3.80 6.53
C TYR A 68 -1.19 -3.30 5.17
N GLY A 69 -0.76 -2.11 4.77
CA GLY A 69 -1.07 -1.52 3.47
C GLY A 69 -0.63 -2.37 2.29
N ILE A 70 0.56 -2.97 2.34
CA ILE A 70 1.06 -3.91 1.33
C ILE A 70 0.15 -5.13 1.23
N GLY A 71 -0.21 -5.74 2.37
CA GLY A 71 -1.12 -6.90 2.41
C GLY A 71 -2.50 -6.55 1.86
N PHE A 72 -3.07 -5.42 2.27
CA PHE A 72 -4.35 -4.92 1.78
C PHE A 72 -4.33 -4.69 0.26
N ALA A 73 -3.32 -3.97 -0.25
CA ALA A 73 -3.21 -3.67 -1.68
C ALA A 73 -3.03 -4.95 -2.51
N ALA A 74 -2.32 -5.96 -1.99
CA ALA A 74 -2.20 -7.27 -2.63
C ALA A 74 -3.55 -8.01 -2.71
N ILE A 75 -4.33 -8.02 -1.62
CA ILE A 75 -5.66 -8.63 -1.59
C ILE A 75 -6.62 -7.90 -2.53
N LEU A 76 -6.60 -6.56 -2.55
CA LEU A 76 -7.41 -5.78 -3.48
C LEU A 76 -7.02 -6.05 -4.94
N SER A 77 -5.72 -6.15 -5.23
CA SER A 77 -5.23 -6.55 -6.56
C SER A 77 -5.77 -7.93 -6.98
N LYS A 78 -5.79 -8.90 -6.06
CA LYS A 78 -6.37 -10.22 -6.31
C LYS A 78 -7.87 -10.16 -6.55
N LYS A 79 -8.63 -9.41 -5.75
CA LYS A 79 -10.09 -9.25 -5.93
C LYS A 79 -10.45 -8.63 -7.29
N LEU A 80 -9.56 -7.82 -7.85
CA LEU A 80 -9.68 -7.26 -9.21
C LEU A 80 -9.18 -8.20 -10.31
N GLY A 81 -8.77 -9.44 -9.98
CA GLY A 81 -8.25 -10.40 -10.96
C GLY A 81 -6.85 -10.09 -11.48
N LEU A 82 -6.14 -9.13 -10.88
CA LEU A 82 -4.81 -8.68 -11.33
C LEU A 82 -3.67 -9.53 -10.76
N LEU A 83 -3.90 -10.17 -9.61
CA LEU A 83 -2.86 -10.84 -8.83
C LEU A 83 -3.29 -12.24 -8.37
N ASP A 84 -2.38 -13.20 -8.50
CA ASP A 84 -2.61 -14.57 -8.04
C ASP A 84 -2.45 -14.72 -6.51
N THR A 85 -3.18 -15.66 -5.91
CA THR A 85 -3.12 -15.96 -4.47
C THR A 85 -1.71 -16.29 -3.99
N LYS A 86 -0.90 -16.99 -4.78
CA LYS A 86 0.49 -17.31 -4.42
C LYS A 86 1.33 -16.06 -4.22
N VAL A 87 1.11 -15.03 -5.04
CA VAL A 87 1.83 -13.76 -4.93
C VAL A 87 1.33 -12.94 -3.74
N VAL A 88 0.03 -12.96 -3.46
CA VAL A 88 -0.52 -12.36 -2.23
C VAL A 88 0.13 -12.96 -0.99
N ASN A 89 0.16 -14.30 -0.90
CA ASN A 89 0.76 -15.02 0.23
C ASN A 89 2.24 -14.68 0.35
N LEU A 90 3.00 -14.67 -0.76
CA LEU A 90 4.41 -14.28 -0.76
C LEU A 90 4.62 -12.88 -0.18
N LEU A 91 3.80 -11.89 -0.56
CA LEU A 91 3.92 -10.52 -0.06
C LEU A 91 3.63 -10.45 1.44
N CYS A 92 2.55 -11.10 1.89
CA CYS A 92 2.20 -11.20 3.31
C CYS A 92 3.31 -11.88 4.12
N ASP A 93 3.88 -12.98 3.61
CA ASP A 93 4.95 -13.72 4.27
C ASP A 93 6.22 -12.88 4.40
N VAL A 94 6.60 -12.13 3.36
CA VAL A 94 7.78 -11.25 3.39
C VAL A 94 7.60 -10.16 4.46
N VAL A 95 6.42 -9.54 4.54
CA VAL A 95 6.13 -8.52 5.58
C VAL A 95 6.28 -9.12 6.98
N HIS A 96 5.71 -10.31 7.24
CA HIS A 96 5.81 -10.97 8.54
C HIS A 96 7.23 -11.46 8.89
N ARG A 97 8.06 -11.76 7.88
CA ARG A 97 9.48 -12.11 8.09
C ARG A 97 10.34 -10.92 8.48
N VAL A 98 9.97 -9.70 8.08
CA VAL A 98 10.68 -8.47 8.45
C VAL A 98 10.38 -8.09 9.90
N GLY A 99 9.13 -8.26 10.34
CA GLY A 99 8.76 -7.98 11.73
C GLY A 99 7.33 -8.39 12.06
N ARG A 100 7.05 -8.51 13.36
CA ARG A 100 5.70 -8.78 13.86
C ARG A 100 4.87 -7.49 13.78
N LEU A 101 3.71 -7.58 13.15
CA LEU A 101 2.74 -6.49 13.14
C LEU A 101 1.85 -6.54 14.40
N PRO A 102 1.55 -5.40 15.03
CA PRO A 102 0.59 -5.32 16.13
C PRO A 102 -0.84 -5.49 15.63
N SER A 103 -1.71 -6.11 16.44
CA SER A 103 -3.12 -6.33 16.08
C SER A 103 -3.87 -5.04 15.76
N ILE A 104 -4.73 -5.08 14.74
CA ILE A 104 -5.55 -3.95 14.30
C ILE A 104 -7.06 -4.19 14.50
N ARG A 105 -7.47 -5.31 15.12
CA ARG A 105 -8.88 -5.66 15.38
C ARG A 105 -9.68 -4.61 16.15
N ASN A 106 -9.02 -3.79 16.94
CA ASN A 106 -9.68 -2.72 17.72
C ASN A 106 -9.98 -1.48 16.88
N ILE A 107 -9.46 -1.40 15.65
CA ILE A 107 -9.74 -0.32 14.71
C ILE A 107 -10.98 -0.71 13.91
N LYS A 108 -12.00 0.15 13.88
CA LYS A 108 -13.23 -0.15 13.13
C LYS A 108 -12.99 0.04 11.64
N ALA A 109 -13.47 -0.91 10.83
CA ALA A 109 -13.44 -0.81 9.36
C ALA A 109 -14.15 0.47 8.85
N THR A 110 -15.21 0.91 9.53
CA THR A 110 -15.91 2.17 9.23
C THR A 110 -14.98 3.37 9.32
N ASP A 111 -14.19 3.45 10.38
CA ASP A 111 -13.30 4.59 10.66
C ASP A 111 -12.17 4.64 9.60
N VAL A 112 -11.66 3.48 9.17
CA VAL A 112 -10.69 3.38 8.07
C VAL A 112 -11.30 3.84 6.75
N PHE A 113 -12.52 3.42 6.43
CA PHE A 113 -13.18 3.85 5.20
C PHE A 113 -13.51 5.36 5.22
N GLU A 114 -13.95 5.89 6.37
CA GLU A 114 -14.18 7.32 6.54
C GLU A 114 -12.89 8.12 6.36
N ALA A 115 -11.77 7.65 6.91
CA ALA A 115 -10.46 8.26 6.71
C ALA A 115 -10.06 8.30 5.22
N LEU A 116 -10.31 7.23 4.46
CA LEU A 116 -10.13 7.22 2.99
C LEU A 116 -11.02 8.25 2.30
N SER A 117 -12.28 8.34 2.72
CA SER A 117 -13.27 9.25 2.13
C SER A 117 -12.93 10.72 2.38
N HIS A 118 -12.40 11.04 3.56
CA HIS A 118 -11.92 12.39 3.87
C HIS A 118 -10.73 12.80 3.01
N ASP A 119 -9.79 11.89 2.75
CA ASP A 119 -8.68 12.14 1.83
C ASP A 119 -9.17 12.28 0.38
N LYS A 120 -10.13 11.45 -0.04
CA LYS A 120 -10.82 11.60 -1.32
C LYS A 120 -11.47 12.98 -1.45
N LYS A 121 -12.12 13.51 -0.42
CA LYS A 121 -12.69 14.88 -0.47
C LYS A 121 -11.64 15.98 -0.64
N LYS A 122 -10.43 15.79 -0.10
CA LYS A 122 -9.31 16.74 -0.25
C LYS A 122 -8.67 16.65 -1.65
N ILE A 123 -8.62 15.47 -2.23
CA ILE A 123 -7.95 15.17 -3.51
C ILE A 123 -8.97 15.12 -4.68
N GLY A 124 -10.27 15.23 -4.38
CA GLY A 124 -11.38 15.03 -5.31
C GLY A 124 -11.60 13.55 -5.68
N ASP A 125 -12.30 13.28 -6.78
CA ASP A 125 -12.46 11.92 -7.32
C ASP A 125 -11.16 11.29 -7.85
N SER A 126 -10.01 11.94 -7.63
CA SER A 126 -8.70 11.53 -8.15
C SER A 126 -7.89 10.62 -7.22
N LEU A 127 -8.49 10.09 -6.14
CA LEU A 127 -7.82 9.10 -5.30
C LEU A 127 -7.39 7.89 -6.15
N GLN A 128 -6.10 7.58 -6.16
CA GLN A 128 -5.51 6.51 -6.94
C GLN A 128 -4.94 5.41 -6.03
N TRP A 129 -5.17 4.17 -6.41
CA TRP A 129 -4.62 2.99 -5.76
C TRP A 129 -3.42 2.48 -6.55
N VAL A 130 -2.29 2.30 -5.86
CA VAL A 130 -1.16 1.57 -6.43
C VAL A 130 -1.33 0.10 -6.08
N LEU A 131 -1.53 -0.70 -7.11
CA LEU A 131 -1.81 -2.13 -7.06
C LEU A 131 -0.76 -2.90 -7.86
N LEU A 132 -0.87 -4.23 -7.92
CA LEU A 132 0.07 -5.08 -8.64
C LEU A 132 -0.63 -5.99 -9.64
N LYS A 133 -0.04 -6.15 -10.82
CA LYS A 133 -0.35 -7.21 -11.80
C LYS A 133 0.69 -8.33 -11.84
N GLY A 134 1.46 -8.45 -10.75
CA GLY A 134 2.60 -9.35 -10.58
C GLY A 134 3.77 -8.68 -9.85
N ILE A 135 4.75 -9.47 -9.40
CA ILE A 135 5.95 -8.96 -8.74
C ILE A 135 6.69 -8.00 -9.69
N GLY A 136 7.00 -6.79 -9.19
CA GLY A 136 7.68 -5.75 -9.96
C GLY A 136 6.82 -5.10 -11.07
N LYS A 137 5.51 -5.35 -11.09
CA LYS A 137 4.59 -4.82 -12.12
C LYS A 137 3.49 -3.98 -11.47
N PRO A 138 3.78 -2.73 -11.07
CA PRO A 138 2.77 -1.84 -10.51
C PRO A 138 1.74 -1.42 -11.57
N VAL A 139 0.53 -1.17 -11.10
CA VAL A 139 -0.55 -0.55 -11.87
C VAL A 139 -1.26 0.47 -10.98
N ILE A 140 -1.64 1.60 -11.56
CA ILE A 140 -2.34 2.67 -10.86
C ILE A 140 -3.80 2.63 -11.30
N VAL A 141 -4.70 2.41 -10.35
CA VAL A 141 -6.13 2.26 -10.61
C VAL A 141 -6.90 3.35 -9.86
N PRO A 142 -7.67 4.21 -10.54
CA PRO A 142 -8.54 5.18 -9.89
C PRO A 142 -9.53 4.52 -8.94
N HIS A 143 -9.79 5.16 -7.81
CA HIS A 143 -10.76 4.67 -6.83
C HIS A 143 -12.16 4.51 -7.44
N SER A 144 -12.55 5.41 -8.34
CA SER A 144 -13.82 5.36 -9.07
C SER A 144 -13.99 4.10 -9.92
N GLU A 145 -12.92 3.54 -10.46
CA GLU A 145 -12.96 2.30 -11.26
C GLU A 145 -13.14 1.04 -10.38
N ILE A 146 -12.65 1.08 -9.15
CA ILE A 146 -12.80 -0.03 -8.18
C ILE A 146 -14.18 0.00 -7.51
N GLY A 147 -14.63 1.20 -7.15
CA GLY A 147 -15.92 1.45 -6.51
C GLY A 147 -15.93 1.23 -4.99
N ASP A 148 -16.64 2.13 -4.29
CA ASP A 148 -16.74 2.15 -2.82
C ASP A 148 -17.18 0.80 -2.23
N ARG A 149 -18.11 0.09 -2.89
CA ARG A 149 -18.64 -1.19 -2.40
C ARG A 149 -17.54 -2.24 -2.22
N LEU A 150 -16.72 -2.45 -3.25
CA LEU A 150 -15.65 -3.45 -3.21
C LEU A 150 -14.57 -3.06 -2.18
N ILE A 151 -14.27 -1.76 -2.09
CA ILE A 151 -13.28 -1.23 -1.14
C ILE A 151 -13.76 -1.43 0.30
N ARG A 152 -15.00 -1.04 0.63
CA ARG A 152 -15.61 -1.24 1.96
C ARG A 152 -15.57 -2.71 2.38
N GLN A 153 -16.06 -3.60 1.51
CA GLN A 153 -16.06 -5.03 1.76
C GLN A 153 -14.64 -5.56 2.00
N THR A 154 -13.67 -5.11 1.21
CA THR A 154 -12.27 -5.55 1.36
C THR A 154 -11.67 -5.06 2.68
N ILE A 155 -12.00 -3.84 3.13
CA ILE A 155 -11.55 -3.31 4.42
C ILE A 155 -12.15 -4.10 5.57
N GLU A 156 -13.46 -4.39 5.53
CA GLU A 156 -14.16 -5.17 6.56
C GLU A 156 -13.56 -6.57 6.72
N GLU A 157 -13.36 -7.29 5.60
CA GLU A 157 -12.72 -8.60 5.59
C GLU A 157 -11.28 -8.53 6.10
N PHE A 158 -10.51 -7.51 5.67
CA PHE A 158 -9.10 -7.37 6.05
C PHE A 158 -8.90 -7.05 7.53
N ILE A 159 -9.66 -6.11 8.08
CA ILE A 159 -9.62 -5.76 9.51
C ILE A 159 -10.06 -6.95 10.36
N SER A 160 -11.11 -7.67 9.96
CA SER A 160 -11.60 -8.84 10.70
C SER A 160 -10.57 -9.98 10.76
N ALA A 161 -9.72 -10.10 9.73
CA ALA A 161 -8.70 -11.12 9.64
C ALA A 161 -7.40 -10.82 10.43
N ASN A 162 -7.20 -9.58 10.91
CA ASN A 162 -5.92 -9.13 11.50
C ASN A 162 -6.09 -8.57 12.92
#